data_AF-A0A353YX78-F1
#
_entry.id   AF-A0A353YX78-F1
#
_cell.length_a   1.000
_cell.length_b   1.000
_cell.length_c   1.000
_cell.angle_alpha   90.00
_cell.angle_beta   90.00
_cell.angle_gamma   90.00
#
_symmetry.space_group_name_H-M   'P 1'
#
loop_
_entity.id
_entity.type
_entity.pdbx_description
1 polymer ?
#
loop_
_entity_poly.entity_id
_entity_poly.type
_entity_poly.pdbx_seq_one_letter_code
_entity_poly.pdbx_strand_id
1 'polypeptide(L)'
;MKTIFSVVTILTFLFSSVIIQAQIPDELMKSFSGADWKSVKQTKQSIEDLQEKAIPDLIDMLESKEKVKLENTGSLIYPGAERFYGHGQILDYDVDYLNIRAGWLIEEITFNNFGFSIIHLPKDELISQLKNLFPKYYNNSTNRKKIESSSDADLRKIATKLSVDAAKAWWNANGTDWSRLTSLVEALQSFDEKRQVKALFYMRNSTTKCDGLTREYYFQEISKEIVRLNSSSIQRISEHAGQILTDRHLEWLEMKTN
;
A
#
# COMPACT_ATOMS: atom_id res chain seq x y z
N MET A 1 18.78 6.35 72.19
CA MET A 1 18.36 7.00 70.93
C MET A 1 19.23 6.48 69.80
N LYS A 2 18.71 5.58 68.96
CA LYS A 2 19.09 5.30 67.57
C LYS A 2 18.49 3.95 67.17
N THR A 3 17.44 3.98 66.35
CA THR A 3 16.95 2.79 65.64
C THR A 3 16.40 3.20 64.28
N ILE A 4 17.29 3.10 63.29
CA ILE A 4 17.12 2.50 61.95
C ILE A 4 15.89 2.94 61.14
N PHE A 5 16.15 3.83 60.17
CA PHE A 5 15.30 4.08 59.01
C PHE A 5 15.25 2.81 58.13
N SER A 6 14.05 2.25 57.94
CA SER A 6 13.80 1.25 56.90
C SER A 6 13.66 1.93 55.55
N VAL A 7 14.63 1.70 54.65
CA VAL A 7 14.58 2.11 53.25
C VAL A 7 13.77 1.05 52.49
N VAL A 8 12.52 1.37 52.17
CA VAL A 8 11.70 0.56 51.26
C VAL A 8 12.18 0.83 49.83
N THR A 9 12.93 -0.12 49.28
CA THR A 9 13.37 -0.09 47.88
C THR A 9 12.23 -0.66 47.03
N ILE A 10 11.48 0.21 46.35
CA ILE A 10 10.47 -0.20 45.38
C ILE A 10 11.21 -0.64 44.11
N LEU A 11 11.33 -1.96 43.93
CA LEU A 11 11.88 -2.56 42.72
C LEU A 11 10.80 -2.54 41.62
N THR A 12 10.81 -1.51 40.77
CA THR A 12 9.96 -1.46 39.58
C THR A 12 10.48 -2.47 38.55
N PHE A 13 9.86 -3.65 38.51
CA PHE A 13 10.01 -4.60 37.41
C PHE A 13 9.43 -3.96 36.14
N LEU A 14 10.31 -3.41 35.30
CA LEU A 14 9.99 -3.08 33.91
C LEU A 14 9.86 -4.40 33.15
N PHE A 15 8.63 -4.94 33.07
CA PHE A 15 8.29 -5.97 32.10
C PHE A 15 8.51 -5.38 30.71
N SER A 16 9.68 -5.66 30.14
CA SER A 16 9.95 -5.42 28.73
C SER A 16 9.20 -6.50 27.97
N SER A 17 7.94 -6.24 27.63
CA SER A 17 7.21 -7.09 26.70
C SER A 17 7.97 -7.03 25.38
N VAL A 18 8.79 -8.05 25.11
CA VAL A 18 9.32 -8.27 23.76
C VAL A 18 8.11 -8.62 22.92
N ILE A 19 7.56 -7.62 22.25
CA ILE A 19 6.55 -7.83 21.22
C ILE A 19 7.30 -8.55 20.11
N ILE A 20 7.11 -9.87 20.02
CA ILE A 20 7.55 -10.64 18.86
C ILE A 20 6.69 -10.14 17.71
N GLN A 21 7.23 -9.19 16.94
CA GLN A 21 6.63 -8.77 15.69
C GLN A 21 6.60 -10.01 14.78
N ALA A 22 5.42 -10.42 14.36
CA ALA A 22 5.31 -11.52 13.41
C ALA A 22 5.93 -11.07 12.08
N GLN A 23 7.01 -11.74 11.66
CA GLN A 23 7.69 -11.46 10.41
C GLN A 23 7.06 -12.25 9.26
N ILE A 24 7.16 -11.71 8.06
CA ILE A 24 6.94 -12.43 6.80
C ILE A 24 7.92 -13.60 6.77
N PRO A 25 7.46 -14.85 6.58
CA PRO A 25 8.34 -15.99 6.42
C PRO A 25 9.39 -15.76 5.32
N ASP A 26 10.66 -16.09 5.60
CA ASP A 26 11.78 -15.87 4.68
C ASP A 26 11.53 -16.44 3.27
N GLU A 27 10.86 -17.58 3.18
CA GLU A 27 10.49 -18.20 1.91
C GLU A 27 9.54 -17.34 1.08
N LEU A 28 8.58 -16.67 1.72
CA LEU A 28 7.68 -15.72 1.06
C LEU A 28 8.47 -14.47 0.65
N MET A 29 9.31 -13.92 1.51
CA MET A 29 10.08 -12.72 1.14
C MET A 29 11.04 -12.99 -0.03
N LYS A 30 11.68 -14.16 -0.03
CA LYS A 30 12.55 -14.62 -1.12
C LYS A 30 11.79 -14.79 -2.43
N SER A 31 10.62 -15.42 -2.40
CA SER A 31 9.78 -15.61 -3.59
C SER A 31 9.26 -14.27 -4.13
N PHE A 32 8.82 -13.37 -3.24
CA PHE A 32 8.33 -12.04 -3.61
C PHE A 32 9.42 -11.15 -4.24
N SER A 33 10.67 -11.31 -3.80
CA SER A 33 11.84 -10.63 -4.35
C SER A 33 12.42 -11.31 -5.60
N GLY A 34 11.88 -12.46 -6.00
CA GLY A 34 12.30 -13.22 -7.18
C GLY A 34 11.94 -12.58 -8.52
N ALA A 35 12.33 -13.24 -9.61
CA ALA A 35 12.07 -12.78 -10.97
C ALA A 35 10.78 -13.36 -11.57
N ASP A 36 10.37 -14.58 -11.20
CA ASP A 36 9.21 -15.25 -11.82
C ASP A 36 7.89 -14.57 -11.43
N TRP A 37 7.20 -13.95 -12.40
CA TRP A 37 5.98 -13.18 -12.13
C TRP A 37 4.86 -14.02 -11.51
N LYS A 38 4.70 -15.29 -11.91
CA LYS A 38 3.68 -16.16 -11.34
C LYS A 38 3.91 -16.37 -9.85
N SER A 39 5.15 -16.65 -9.46
CA SER A 39 5.56 -16.81 -8.07
C SER A 39 5.41 -15.50 -7.28
N VAL A 40 5.88 -14.38 -7.84
CA VAL A 40 5.72 -13.05 -7.22
C VAL A 40 4.24 -12.73 -6.97
N LYS A 41 3.36 -12.98 -7.95
CA LYS A 41 1.92 -12.73 -7.84
C LYS A 41 1.26 -13.61 -6.77
N GLN A 42 1.58 -14.89 -6.72
CA GLN A 42 1.02 -15.81 -5.72
C GLN A 42 1.49 -15.44 -4.31
N THR A 43 2.78 -15.18 -4.16
CA THR A 43 3.36 -14.79 -2.87
C THR A 43 2.86 -13.43 -2.41
N LYS A 44 2.62 -12.48 -3.32
CA LYS A 44 1.97 -11.20 -3.01
C LYS A 44 0.64 -11.38 -2.28
N GLN A 45 -0.19 -12.33 -2.73
CA GLN A 45 -1.47 -12.63 -2.07
C GLN A 45 -1.25 -13.16 -0.65
N SER A 46 -0.31 -14.10 -0.48
CA SER A 46 0.01 -14.66 0.84
C SER A 46 0.55 -13.61 1.81
N ILE A 47 1.38 -12.67 1.34
CA ILE A 47 1.88 -11.56 2.17
C ILE A 47 0.75 -10.58 2.51
N GLU A 48 -0.11 -10.27 1.55
CA GLU A 48 -1.26 -9.38 1.75
C GLU A 48 -2.26 -9.93 2.78
N ASP A 49 -2.43 -11.26 2.86
CA ASP A 49 -3.23 -11.93 3.90
C ASP A 49 -2.66 -11.79 5.32
N LEU A 50 -1.37 -11.47 5.47
CA LEU A 50 -0.78 -11.16 6.77
C LEU A 50 -1.18 -9.77 7.29
N GLN A 51 -1.73 -8.91 6.42
CA GLN A 51 -2.19 -7.55 6.72
C GLN A 51 -1.14 -6.73 7.49
N GLU A 52 -1.45 -6.33 8.73
CA GLU A 52 -0.60 -5.47 9.56
C GLU A 52 0.79 -6.08 9.77
N LYS A 53 0.84 -7.41 9.94
CA LYS A 53 2.07 -8.16 10.23
C LYS A 53 3.07 -8.09 9.08
N ALA A 54 2.62 -7.88 7.84
CA ALA A 54 3.52 -7.75 6.70
C ALA A 54 4.17 -6.37 6.58
N ILE A 55 3.55 -5.32 7.12
CA ILE A 55 3.97 -3.93 6.84
C ILE A 55 5.41 -3.63 7.32
N PRO A 56 5.85 -4.03 8.53
CA PRO A 56 7.22 -3.74 8.99
C PRO A 56 8.31 -4.25 8.03
N ASP A 57 8.21 -5.52 7.61
CA ASP A 57 9.22 -6.11 6.73
C ASP A 57 9.18 -5.50 5.31
N LEU A 58 7.98 -5.11 4.84
CA LEU A 58 7.85 -4.37 3.59
C LEU A 58 8.45 -2.95 3.70
N ILE A 59 8.30 -2.30 4.86
CA ILE A 59 8.89 -0.99 5.15
C ILE A 59 10.42 -1.08 5.16
N ASP A 60 11.00 -2.17 5.67
CA ASP A 60 12.44 -2.43 5.61
C ASP A 60 12.91 -2.66 4.17
N MET A 61 12.13 -3.40 3.37
CA MET A 61 12.41 -3.64 1.95
C MET A 61 12.43 -2.36 1.10
N LEU A 62 11.79 -1.27 1.56
CA LEU A 62 11.85 0.05 0.88
C LEU A 62 13.28 0.63 0.78
N GLU A 63 14.22 0.17 1.62
CA GLU A 63 15.63 0.59 1.55
C GLU A 63 16.41 -0.15 0.45
N SER A 64 15.86 -1.21 -0.12
CA SER A 64 16.52 -1.96 -1.19
C SER A 64 16.70 -1.10 -2.44
N LYS A 65 17.91 -1.16 -3.01
CA LYS A 65 18.25 -0.54 -4.29
C LYS A 65 18.35 -1.57 -5.42
N GLU A 66 18.06 -2.82 -5.11
CA GLU A 66 18.20 -3.91 -6.06
C GLU A 66 17.15 -3.83 -7.16
N LYS A 67 17.59 -4.15 -8.37
CA LYS A 67 16.73 -4.32 -9.53
C LYS A 67 16.71 -5.80 -9.91
N VAL A 68 15.54 -6.41 -9.80
CA VAL A 68 15.27 -7.78 -10.20
C VAL A 68 14.18 -7.75 -11.26
N LYS A 69 14.60 -7.84 -12.52
CA LYS A 69 13.69 -7.80 -13.66
C LYS A 69 12.72 -8.98 -13.61
N LEU A 70 11.44 -8.72 -13.81
CA LEU A 70 10.46 -9.80 -13.87
C LEU A 70 10.57 -10.62 -15.16
N GLU A 71 10.39 -11.92 -15.01
CA GLU A 71 10.33 -12.94 -16.06
C GLU A 71 8.92 -13.54 -16.11
N ASN A 72 8.60 -14.23 -17.21
CA ASN A 72 7.30 -14.89 -17.41
C ASN A 72 6.09 -13.93 -17.28
N THR A 73 6.26 -12.68 -17.76
CA THR A 73 5.29 -11.58 -17.64
C THR A 73 4.18 -11.58 -18.71
N GLY A 74 3.90 -12.73 -19.34
CA GLY A 74 2.91 -12.82 -20.44
C GLY A 74 1.48 -12.40 -20.06
N SER A 75 1.18 -12.33 -18.77
CA SER A 75 -0.10 -11.87 -18.23
C SER A 75 -0.01 -10.51 -17.51
N LEU A 76 1.08 -9.76 -17.68
CA LEU A 76 1.38 -8.52 -16.96
C LEU A 76 1.76 -7.42 -17.95
N ILE A 77 1.13 -6.26 -17.81
CA ILE A 77 1.42 -5.04 -18.56
C ILE A 77 1.92 -4.03 -17.53
N TYR A 78 3.22 -3.74 -17.56
CA TYR A 78 3.86 -2.86 -16.59
C TYR A 78 5.04 -2.12 -17.23
N PRO A 79 5.60 -1.07 -16.60
CA PRO A 79 6.68 -0.25 -17.17
C PRO A 79 7.92 -1.03 -17.65
N GLY A 80 8.25 -2.18 -17.05
CA GLY A 80 9.38 -3.02 -17.45
C GLY A 80 9.06 -4.06 -18.53
N ALA A 81 7.81 -4.16 -19.00
CA ALA A 81 7.41 -5.15 -19.99
C ALA A 81 8.00 -4.84 -21.38
N GLU A 82 8.66 -5.83 -21.98
CA GLU A 82 9.23 -5.70 -23.33
C GLU A 82 8.25 -6.06 -24.45
N ARG A 83 7.19 -6.81 -24.11
CA ARG A 83 6.23 -7.35 -25.07
C ARG A 83 4.81 -7.22 -24.54
N PHE A 84 3.89 -6.85 -25.42
CA PHE A 84 2.46 -6.83 -25.16
C PHE A 84 1.79 -7.98 -25.90
N TYR A 85 1.10 -8.85 -25.16
CA TYR A 85 0.45 -10.05 -25.71
C TYR A 85 -1.06 -9.86 -25.97
N GLY A 86 -1.56 -8.63 -25.95
CA GLY A 86 -2.99 -8.33 -26.19
C GLY A 86 -3.89 -8.51 -24.96
N HIS A 87 -3.37 -9.03 -23.85
CA HIS A 87 -4.09 -9.25 -22.61
C HIS A 87 -3.14 -9.13 -21.40
N GLY A 88 -3.70 -8.91 -20.22
CA GLY A 88 -2.92 -8.96 -18.98
C GLY A 88 -3.45 -8.01 -17.91
N GLN A 89 -2.96 -8.22 -16.69
CA GLN A 89 -3.15 -7.28 -15.59
C GLN A 89 -2.29 -6.05 -15.85
N ILE A 90 -2.89 -4.87 -15.80
CA ILE A 90 -2.15 -3.60 -15.82
C ILE A 90 -1.60 -3.34 -14.41
N LEU A 91 -0.32 -3.02 -14.33
CA LEU A 91 0.37 -2.67 -13.09
C LEU A 91 1.22 -1.42 -13.31
N ASP A 92 0.74 -0.29 -12.80
CA ASP A 92 1.35 1.03 -12.99
C ASP A 92 2.55 1.27 -12.05
N TYR A 93 3.37 0.24 -11.82
CA TYR A 93 4.51 0.28 -10.90
C TYR A 93 5.73 -0.31 -11.57
N ASP A 94 6.87 0.34 -11.43
CA ASP A 94 8.17 -0.19 -11.89
C ASP A 94 8.69 -1.25 -10.91
N VAL A 95 7.96 -2.36 -10.84
CA VAL A 95 8.18 -3.47 -9.89
C VAL A 95 9.45 -4.26 -10.14
N ASP A 96 10.24 -3.92 -11.16
CA ASP A 96 11.59 -4.45 -11.30
C ASP A 96 12.50 -3.94 -10.17
N TYR A 97 12.23 -2.77 -9.58
CA TYR A 97 12.94 -2.30 -8.40
C TYR A 97 12.25 -2.80 -7.13
N LEU A 98 13.02 -3.44 -6.24
CA LEU A 98 12.45 -4.10 -5.07
C LEU A 98 11.78 -3.13 -4.09
N ASN A 99 12.30 -1.92 -3.92
CA ASN A 99 11.64 -0.89 -3.11
C ASN A 99 10.29 -0.43 -3.70
N ILE A 100 10.18 -0.29 -5.02
CA ILE A 100 8.91 0.06 -5.69
C ILE A 100 7.93 -1.11 -5.60
N ARG A 101 8.42 -2.36 -5.71
CA ARG A 101 7.62 -3.58 -5.52
C ARG A 101 7.05 -3.68 -4.10
N ALA A 102 7.85 -3.40 -3.09
CA ALA A 102 7.39 -3.30 -1.71
C ALA A 102 6.37 -2.16 -1.54
N GLY A 103 6.66 -0.98 -2.10
CA GLY A 103 5.75 0.17 -2.10
C GLY A 103 4.39 -0.13 -2.75
N TRP A 104 4.38 -0.87 -3.86
CA TRP A 104 3.16 -1.37 -4.49
C TRP A 104 2.32 -2.20 -3.51
N LEU A 105 2.94 -3.18 -2.84
CA LEU A 105 2.22 -4.04 -1.90
C LEU A 105 1.73 -3.29 -0.65
N ILE A 106 2.53 -2.36 -0.13
CA ILE A 106 2.11 -1.49 0.98
C ILE A 106 0.89 -0.66 0.59
N GLU A 107 0.86 -0.05 -0.61
CA GLU A 107 -0.29 0.71 -1.08
C GLU A 107 -1.54 -0.18 -1.30
N GLU A 108 -1.37 -1.46 -1.64
CA GLU A 108 -2.49 -2.43 -1.78
C GLU A 108 -3.04 -2.90 -0.43
N ILE A 109 -2.18 -3.12 0.57
CA ILE A 109 -2.58 -3.51 1.92
C ILE A 109 -3.28 -2.34 2.63
N THR A 110 -2.74 -1.14 2.49
CA THR A 110 -3.15 0.05 3.25
C THR A 110 -4.15 0.94 2.54
N PHE A 111 -4.39 0.71 1.23
CA PHE A 111 -5.20 1.57 0.37
C PHE A 111 -4.76 3.04 0.35
N ASN A 112 -3.51 3.33 0.75
CA ASN A 112 -2.93 4.66 0.69
C ASN A 112 -2.27 4.90 -0.67
N ASN A 113 -2.10 6.18 -0.98
CA ASN A 113 -1.40 6.64 -2.16
C ASN A 113 -0.10 7.32 -1.70
N PHE A 114 0.98 6.54 -1.65
CA PHE A 114 2.31 7.04 -1.30
C PHE A 114 3.08 7.53 -2.53
N GLY A 115 2.54 7.34 -3.74
CA GLY A 115 3.10 7.84 -4.99
C GLY A 115 4.08 6.88 -5.67
N PHE A 116 4.14 5.60 -5.27
CA PHE A 116 5.03 4.66 -5.96
C PHE A 116 4.63 4.46 -7.43
N SER A 117 3.33 4.53 -7.73
CA SER A 117 2.81 4.38 -9.09
C SER A 117 3.18 5.53 -10.04
N ILE A 118 3.60 6.70 -9.56
CA ILE A 118 3.93 7.84 -10.46
C ILE A 118 5.37 7.80 -10.95
N ILE A 119 6.24 6.98 -10.32
CA ILE A 119 7.69 7.02 -10.54
C ILE A 119 8.09 6.74 -11.98
N HIS A 120 7.31 5.96 -12.73
CA HIS A 120 7.60 5.58 -14.12
C HIS A 120 7.08 6.59 -15.17
N LEU A 121 6.28 7.58 -14.76
CA LEU A 121 5.64 8.53 -15.68
C LEU A 121 6.67 9.37 -16.47
N PRO A 122 6.27 9.95 -17.62
CA PRO A 122 7.04 10.97 -18.32
C PRO A 122 7.35 12.17 -17.41
N LYS A 123 8.44 12.90 -17.68
CA LYS A 123 8.92 13.99 -16.81
C LYS A 123 7.85 15.02 -16.46
N ASP A 124 7.14 15.57 -17.43
CA ASP A 124 6.15 16.63 -17.19
C ASP A 124 4.98 16.14 -16.34
N GLU A 125 4.52 14.92 -16.59
CA GLU A 125 3.48 14.26 -15.80
C GLU A 125 3.97 13.97 -14.37
N LEU A 126 5.20 13.46 -14.23
CA LEU A 126 5.82 13.20 -12.93
C LEU A 126 5.91 14.49 -12.10
N ILE A 127 6.35 15.61 -12.68
CA ILE A 127 6.38 16.91 -11.99
C ILE A 127 4.98 17.33 -11.55
N SER A 128 3.98 17.20 -12.43
CA SER A 128 2.59 17.52 -12.12
C SER A 128 2.05 16.69 -10.94
N GLN A 129 2.32 15.39 -10.95
CA GLN A 129 1.91 14.49 -9.86
C GLN A 129 2.65 14.79 -8.54
N LEU A 130 3.95 15.09 -8.58
CA LEU A 130 4.71 15.48 -7.39
C LEU A 130 4.16 16.76 -6.73
N LYS A 131 3.70 17.72 -7.52
CA LYS A 131 3.05 18.94 -7.02
C LYS A 131 1.78 18.61 -6.23
N ASN A 132 1.00 17.63 -6.69
CA ASN A 132 -0.27 17.25 -6.07
C ASN A 132 -0.07 16.37 -4.83
N LEU A 133 0.83 15.37 -4.91
CA LEU A 133 1.06 14.42 -3.83
C LEU A 133 1.96 14.97 -2.71
N PHE A 134 2.94 15.79 -3.06
CA PHE A 134 3.92 16.33 -2.12
C PHE A 134 3.95 17.86 -2.15
N PRO A 135 2.82 18.55 -1.95
CA PRO A 135 2.73 20.01 -2.11
C PRO A 135 3.67 20.75 -1.15
N LYS A 136 3.85 20.24 0.08
CA LYS A 136 4.81 20.82 1.05
C LYS A 136 6.25 20.77 0.54
N TYR A 137 6.65 19.68 -0.09
CA TYR A 137 7.99 19.55 -0.65
C TYR A 137 8.14 20.43 -1.90
N TYR A 138 7.17 20.39 -2.82
CA TYR A 138 7.21 21.16 -4.07
C TYR A 138 7.07 22.69 -3.87
N ASN A 139 6.37 23.14 -2.83
CA ASN A 139 6.19 24.58 -2.56
C ASN A 139 7.39 25.24 -1.88
N ASN A 140 8.38 24.47 -1.45
CA ASN A 140 9.67 25.03 -1.06
C ASN A 140 10.44 25.48 -2.33
N SER A 141 10.86 26.75 -2.36
CA SER A 141 11.47 27.37 -3.55
C SER A 141 12.74 26.67 -4.04
N THR A 142 13.57 26.18 -3.11
CA THR A 142 14.80 25.43 -3.43
C THR A 142 14.46 24.06 -4.02
N ASN A 143 13.51 23.33 -3.41
CA ASN A 143 13.09 22.03 -3.90
C ASN A 143 12.38 22.12 -5.26
N ARG A 144 11.56 23.14 -5.48
CA ARG A 144 10.89 23.39 -6.76
C ARG A 144 11.90 23.55 -7.88
N LYS A 145 12.88 24.44 -7.71
CA LYS A 145 13.96 24.65 -8.68
C LYS A 145 14.71 23.35 -8.95
N LYS A 146 14.99 22.56 -7.91
CA LYS A 146 15.62 21.24 -8.06
C LYS A 146 14.77 20.31 -8.91
N ILE A 147 13.48 20.17 -8.65
CA ILE A 147 12.56 19.33 -9.44
C ILE A 147 12.53 19.76 -10.90
N GLU A 148 12.29 21.04 -11.16
CA GLU A 148 12.07 21.57 -12.52
C GLU A 148 13.34 21.51 -13.39
N SER A 149 14.52 21.62 -12.77
CA SER A 149 15.82 21.54 -13.46
C SER A 149 16.46 20.15 -13.47
N SER A 150 15.90 19.17 -12.77
CA SER A 150 16.49 17.83 -12.67
C SER A 150 16.48 17.09 -14.00
N SER A 151 17.48 16.22 -14.19
CA SER A 151 17.42 15.16 -15.20
C SER A 151 16.27 14.19 -14.88
N ASP A 152 15.78 13.43 -15.86
CA ASP A 152 14.77 12.40 -15.65
C ASP A 152 15.19 11.39 -14.58
N ALA A 153 16.45 10.95 -14.61
CA ALA A 153 16.99 10.01 -13.64
C ALA A 153 16.98 10.57 -12.21
N ASP A 154 17.38 11.83 -12.03
CA ASP A 154 17.39 12.46 -10.71
C ASP A 154 15.98 12.78 -10.21
N LEU A 155 15.06 13.14 -11.11
CA LEU A 155 13.66 13.33 -10.77
C LEU A 155 13.01 12.03 -10.27
N ARG A 156 13.30 10.89 -10.91
CA ARG A 156 12.82 9.57 -10.45
C ARG A 156 13.39 9.20 -9.08
N LYS A 157 14.66 9.52 -8.80
CA LYS A 157 15.25 9.35 -7.46
C LYS A 157 14.56 10.21 -6.40
N ILE A 158 14.25 11.47 -6.73
CA ILE A 158 13.50 12.37 -5.84
C ILE A 158 12.11 11.80 -5.56
N ALA A 159 11.37 11.39 -6.60
CA ALA A 159 10.04 10.80 -6.45
C ALA A 159 10.07 9.54 -5.60
N THR A 160 11.01 8.63 -5.87
CA THR A 160 11.20 7.40 -5.08
C THR A 160 11.45 7.72 -3.61
N LYS A 161 12.37 8.67 -3.34
CA LYS A 161 12.66 9.06 -1.96
C LYS A 161 11.43 9.62 -1.25
N LEU A 162 10.66 10.49 -1.91
CA LEU A 162 9.45 11.08 -1.32
C LEU A 162 8.40 10.01 -1.01
N SER A 163 8.22 9.03 -1.89
CA SER A 163 7.29 7.92 -1.66
C SER A 163 7.72 7.01 -0.51
N VAL A 164 9.02 6.69 -0.42
CA VAL A 164 9.57 5.92 0.71
C VAL A 164 9.42 6.69 2.02
N ASP A 165 9.81 7.97 2.05
CA ASP A 165 9.68 8.81 3.25
C ASP A 165 8.21 8.93 3.68
N ALA A 166 7.27 9.04 2.73
CA ALA A 166 5.83 9.12 3.01
C ALA A 166 5.28 7.81 3.60
N ALA A 167 5.61 6.66 3.03
CA ALA A 167 5.18 5.36 3.56
C ALA A 167 5.72 5.12 4.99
N LYS A 168 7.01 5.42 5.22
CA LYS A 168 7.65 5.31 6.54
C LYS A 168 7.04 6.25 7.57
N ALA A 169 6.85 7.53 7.21
CA ALA A 169 6.24 8.50 8.10
C ALA A 169 4.80 8.11 8.45
N TRP A 170 4.04 7.61 7.47
CA TRP A 170 2.68 7.12 7.71
C TRP A 170 2.66 5.91 8.64
N TRP A 171 3.53 4.91 8.42
CA TRP A 171 3.58 3.72 9.29
C TRP A 171 3.95 4.08 10.73
N ASN A 172 4.95 4.95 10.92
CA ASN A 172 5.34 5.42 12.25
C ASN A 172 4.22 6.17 12.99
N ALA A 173 3.35 6.87 12.24
CA ALA A 173 2.26 7.65 12.83
C ALA A 173 0.99 6.84 13.10
N ASN A 174 0.74 5.77 12.33
CA ASN A 174 -0.55 5.06 12.34
C ASN A 174 -0.43 3.58 12.74
N GLY A 175 0.77 2.99 12.70
CA GLY A 175 0.95 1.54 12.74
C GLY A 175 0.41 0.85 13.98
N THR A 176 0.43 1.51 15.15
CA THR A 176 -0.03 0.93 16.42
C THR A 176 -1.51 0.56 16.45
N ASP A 177 -2.35 1.36 15.81
CA ASP A 177 -3.82 1.18 15.80
C ASP A 177 -4.35 0.90 14.39
N TRP A 178 -3.44 0.55 13.47
CA TRP A 178 -3.79 0.35 12.08
C TRP A 178 -4.52 -0.99 11.90
N SER A 179 -5.60 -0.96 11.12
CA SER A 179 -6.21 -2.18 10.60
C SER A 179 -6.54 -2.01 9.13
N ARG A 180 -6.55 -3.12 8.40
CA ARG A 180 -6.96 -3.10 7.00
C ARG A 180 -8.40 -2.63 6.83
N LEU A 181 -9.29 -3.02 7.75
CA LEU A 181 -10.70 -2.65 7.73
C LEU A 181 -10.91 -1.13 7.87
N THR A 182 -10.25 -0.51 8.85
CA THR A 182 -10.35 0.95 9.04
C THR A 182 -9.81 1.70 7.84
N SER A 183 -8.66 1.28 7.30
CA SER A 183 -8.10 1.88 6.09
C SER A 183 -8.95 1.68 4.83
N LEU A 184 -9.68 0.56 4.72
CA LEU A 184 -10.63 0.35 3.62
C LEU A 184 -11.74 1.40 3.66
N VAL A 185 -12.35 1.62 4.84
CA VAL A 185 -13.41 2.61 5.03
C VAL A 185 -12.88 4.03 4.75
N GLU A 186 -11.73 4.39 5.30
CA GLU A 186 -11.09 5.68 5.05
C GLU A 186 -10.78 5.92 3.57
N ALA A 187 -10.35 4.87 2.85
CA ALA A 187 -10.05 4.97 1.43
C ALA A 187 -11.31 5.19 0.58
N LEU A 188 -12.43 4.55 0.93
CA LEU A 188 -13.72 4.80 0.29
C LEU A 188 -14.23 6.23 0.55
N GLN A 189 -14.03 6.73 1.77
CA GLN A 189 -14.42 8.09 2.20
C GLN A 189 -13.47 9.19 1.70
N SER A 190 -12.27 8.83 1.25
CA SER A 190 -11.26 9.78 0.80
C SER A 190 -11.73 10.62 -0.39
N PHE A 191 -11.08 11.77 -0.63
CA PHE A 191 -11.17 12.49 -1.90
C PHE A 191 -10.06 12.10 -2.88
N ASP A 192 -9.14 11.23 -2.47
CA ASP A 192 -8.10 10.69 -3.34
C ASP A 192 -8.68 9.56 -4.19
N GLU A 193 -8.79 9.83 -5.49
CA GLU A 193 -9.30 8.91 -6.49
C GLU A 193 -8.54 7.57 -6.51
N LYS A 194 -7.22 7.57 -6.33
CA LYS A 194 -6.42 6.33 -6.30
C LYS A 194 -6.75 5.49 -5.08
N ARG A 195 -6.96 6.11 -3.92
CA ARG A 195 -7.38 5.38 -2.70
C ARG A 195 -8.76 4.73 -2.91
N GLN A 196 -9.72 5.49 -3.43
CA GLN A 196 -11.06 5.00 -3.73
C GLN A 196 -11.03 3.84 -4.73
N VAL A 197 -10.29 3.98 -5.84
CA VAL A 197 -10.17 2.93 -6.86
C VAL A 197 -9.49 1.68 -6.30
N LYS A 198 -8.43 1.81 -5.50
CA LYS A 198 -7.78 0.67 -4.84
C LYS A 198 -8.73 -0.07 -3.92
N ALA A 199 -9.47 0.64 -3.07
CA ALA A 199 -10.47 0.06 -2.17
C ALA A 199 -11.55 -0.69 -2.95
N LEU A 200 -12.14 -0.07 -3.98
CA LEU A 200 -13.18 -0.68 -4.80
C LEU A 200 -12.66 -1.88 -5.61
N PHE A 201 -11.45 -1.78 -6.17
CA PHE A 201 -10.83 -2.89 -6.89
C PHE A 201 -10.55 -4.08 -5.97
N TYR A 202 -10.05 -3.80 -4.75
CA TYR A 202 -9.83 -4.82 -3.73
C TYR A 202 -11.13 -5.55 -3.37
N MET A 203 -12.21 -4.81 -3.13
CA MET A 203 -13.52 -5.39 -2.82
C MET A 203 -13.97 -6.32 -3.93
N ARG A 204 -13.79 -5.94 -5.21
CA ARG A 204 -14.28 -6.72 -6.35
C ARG A 204 -13.42 -7.92 -6.74
N ASN A 205 -12.11 -7.74 -6.77
CA ASN A 205 -11.22 -8.61 -7.55
C ASN A 205 -10.15 -9.31 -6.71
N SER A 206 -9.87 -8.83 -5.50
CA SER A 206 -8.90 -9.51 -4.65
C SER A 206 -9.55 -10.74 -4.01
N THR A 207 -8.74 -11.72 -3.63
CA THR A 207 -9.15 -12.91 -2.85
C THR A 207 -8.56 -12.94 -1.45
N THR A 208 -7.78 -11.92 -1.08
CA THR A 208 -7.13 -11.86 0.24
C THR A 208 -8.10 -11.36 1.29
N LYS A 209 -7.99 -11.82 2.53
CA LYS A 209 -8.93 -11.53 3.62
C LYS A 209 -8.85 -10.08 4.14
N CYS A 210 -9.92 -9.66 4.82
CA CYS A 210 -10.00 -8.42 5.60
C CYS A 210 -10.44 -8.72 7.03
N ASP A 211 -9.53 -8.66 7.99
CA ASP A 211 -9.85 -9.07 9.37
C ASP A 211 -10.89 -8.09 9.95
N GLY A 212 -11.94 -8.64 10.58
CA GLY A 212 -13.06 -7.88 11.14
C GLY A 212 -14.14 -7.48 10.13
N LEU A 213 -13.93 -7.67 8.82
CA LEU A 213 -14.99 -7.42 7.84
C LEU A 213 -16.08 -8.48 7.99
N THR A 214 -17.32 -8.05 8.19
CA THR A 214 -18.49 -8.92 8.29
C THR A 214 -19.62 -8.37 7.43
N ARG A 215 -20.64 -9.20 7.16
CA ARG A 215 -21.87 -8.77 6.50
C ARG A 215 -22.54 -7.60 7.23
N GLU A 216 -22.62 -7.67 8.54
CA GLU A 216 -23.21 -6.62 9.36
C GLU A 216 -22.41 -5.32 9.23
N TYR A 217 -21.08 -5.39 9.40
CA TYR A 217 -20.21 -4.23 9.26
C TYR A 217 -20.30 -3.60 7.87
N TYR A 218 -20.37 -4.41 6.80
CA TYR A 218 -20.56 -3.92 5.44
C TYR A 218 -21.83 -3.06 5.32
N PHE A 219 -22.97 -3.56 5.81
CA PHE A 219 -24.22 -2.80 5.71
C PHE A 219 -24.21 -1.54 6.56
N GLN A 220 -23.61 -1.58 7.75
CA GLN A 220 -23.54 -0.43 8.67
C GLN A 220 -22.61 0.68 8.16
N GLU A 221 -21.38 0.32 7.77
CA GLU A 221 -20.27 1.28 7.58
C GLU A 221 -19.86 1.47 6.12
N ILE A 222 -19.96 0.43 5.27
CA ILE A 222 -19.38 0.46 3.91
C ILE A 222 -20.45 0.76 2.84
N SER A 223 -21.64 0.18 2.95
CA SER A 223 -22.65 0.17 1.89
C SER A 223 -23.05 1.57 1.42
N LYS A 224 -23.17 2.52 2.36
CA LYS A 224 -23.50 3.93 2.07
C LYS A 224 -22.42 4.60 1.23
N GLU A 225 -21.15 4.30 1.50
CA GLU A 225 -20.03 4.84 0.72
C GLU A 225 -20.02 4.27 -0.69
N ILE A 226 -20.34 2.98 -0.87
CA ILE A 226 -20.47 2.39 -2.22
C ILE A 226 -21.59 3.05 -3.01
N VAL A 227 -22.76 3.29 -2.39
CA VAL A 227 -23.87 4.02 -3.03
C VAL A 227 -23.46 5.44 -3.42
N ARG A 228 -22.74 6.16 -2.54
CA ARG A 228 -22.21 7.49 -2.84
C ARG A 228 -21.24 7.45 -4.03
N LEU A 229 -20.29 6.52 -4.03
CA LEU A 229 -19.26 6.37 -5.07
C LEU A 229 -19.86 5.95 -6.42
N ASN A 230 -20.95 5.17 -6.42
CA ASN A 230 -21.68 4.83 -7.65
C ASN A 230 -22.25 6.06 -8.37
N SER A 231 -22.46 7.17 -7.64
CA SER A 231 -22.90 8.45 -8.22
C SER A 231 -21.74 9.38 -8.60
N SER A 232 -20.49 8.92 -8.51
CA SER A 232 -19.31 9.70 -8.87
C SER A 232 -19.29 10.06 -10.35
N SER A 233 -18.88 11.29 -10.68
CA SER A 233 -18.60 11.71 -12.06
C SER A 233 -17.35 11.05 -12.64
N ILE A 234 -16.53 10.42 -11.79
CA ILE A 234 -15.34 9.69 -12.20
C ILE A 234 -15.75 8.27 -12.59
N GLN A 235 -15.77 7.99 -13.89
CA GLN A 235 -16.27 6.73 -14.47
C GLN A 235 -15.69 5.48 -13.80
N ARG A 236 -14.36 5.40 -13.62
CA ARG A 236 -13.74 4.20 -13.03
C ARG A 236 -14.18 3.95 -11.57
N ILE A 237 -14.55 4.99 -10.83
CA ILE A 237 -15.10 4.84 -9.48
C ILE A 237 -16.55 4.36 -9.56
N SER A 238 -17.37 5.04 -10.35
CA SER A 238 -18.80 4.70 -10.43
C SER A 238 -19.03 3.32 -11.03
N GLU A 239 -18.26 2.89 -12.03
CA GLU A 239 -18.34 1.54 -12.59
C GLU A 239 -18.00 0.45 -11.57
N HIS A 240 -16.89 0.60 -10.83
CA HIS A 240 -16.53 -0.37 -9.80
C HIS A 240 -17.56 -0.40 -8.67
N ALA A 241 -18.01 0.75 -8.19
CA ALA A 241 -19.04 0.82 -7.17
C ALA A 241 -20.37 0.18 -7.64
N GLY A 242 -20.79 0.46 -8.88
CA GLY A 242 -21.98 -0.13 -9.47
C GLY A 242 -21.90 -1.65 -9.58
N GLN A 243 -20.74 -2.18 -9.97
CA GLN A 243 -20.51 -3.63 -10.04
C GLN A 243 -20.61 -4.30 -8.66
N ILE A 244 -20.10 -3.67 -7.60
CA ILE A 244 -20.28 -4.17 -6.22
C ILE A 244 -21.76 -4.21 -5.85
N LEU A 245 -22.54 -3.16 -6.18
CA LEU A 245 -23.97 -3.09 -5.89
C LEU A 245 -24.80 -4.11 -6.69
N THR A 246 -24.30 -4.57 -7.84
CA THR A 246 -24.97 -5.61 -8.64
C THR A 246 -24.75 -7.03 -8.12
N ASP A 247 -23.74 -7.26 -7.27
CA ASP A 247 -23.53 -8.54 -6.60
C ASP A 247 -24.55 -8.72 -5.46
N ARG A 248 -25.70 -9.30 -5.80
CA ARG A 248 -26.81 -9.56 -4.86
C ARG A 248 -26.46 -10.60 -3.80
N HIS A 249 -25.52 -11.48 -4.09
CA HIS A 249 -25.14 -12.57 -3.20
C HIS A 249 -24.01 -12.16 -2.25
N LEU A 250 -23.32 -11.05 -2.55
CA LEU A 250 -22.14 -10.59 -1.82
C LEU A 250 -21.03 -11.65 -1.84
N GLU A 251 -20.87 -12.34 -2.98
CA GLU A 251 -19.80 -13.34 -3.17
C GLU A 251 -18.43 -12.72 -2.90
N TRP A 252 -18.25 -11.46 -3.32
CA TRP A 252 -17.02 -10.71 -3.04
C TRP A 252 -16.73 -10.61 -1.54
N LEU A 253 -17.77 -10.42 -0.72
CA LEU A 253 -17.64 -10.26 0.73
C LEU A 253 -17.30 -11.59 1.39
N GLU A 254 -17.95 -12.68 0.96
CA GLU A 254 -17.68 -14.03 1.47
C GLU A 254 -16.22 -14.44 1.24
N MET A 255 -15.61 -14.04 0.13
CA MET A 255 -14.17 -14.26 -0.12
C MET A 255 -13.26 -13.48 0.83
N LYS A 256 -13.74 -12.44 1.52
CA LYS A 256 -12.94 -11.62 2.44
C LYS A 256 -13.05 -12.01 3.90
N THR A 257 -14.13 -12.71 4.24
CA THR A 257 -14.45 -13.10 5.62
C THR A 257 -13.90 -14.47 6.01
N ASN A 258 -13.52 -15.27 5.01
CA ASN A 258 -12.88 -16.59 5.17
C ASN A 258 -11.35 -16.45 5.14
#